data_AF-A0A8K0TVZ9-F1
#
_entry.id   AF-A0A8K0TVZ9-F1
#
_cell.length_a   1.000
_cell.length_b   1.000
_cell.length_c   1.000
_cell.angle_alpha   90.00
_cell.angle_beta   90.00
_cell.angle_gamma   90.00
#
_symmetry.space_group_name_H-M   'P 1'
#
loop_
_entity.id
_entity.type
_entity.pdbx_description
1 polymer ?
#
loop_
_entity_poly.entity_id
_entity_poly.type
_entity_poly.pdbx_seq_one_letter_code
_entity_poly.pdbx_strand_id
1 'polypeptide(L)'
;MLEATLGQADTLRKLVDSIKDLVQDCNFDCNDSGIALQAMDNSHVALVSMLMKAEAFSPYRCDRNIALGLNLTSLTKVLRTAGADDKLTLKADDAPDSLNLRFESPQSQRLGEYDLKLMDIDQEHLGIPETDYAAEISMSSSEFKRICTDLGAMSESVTIDASKDTVKFTCSGDIGSGSVSLRQNTSPDKPETDVSISLIDSVVLTFSLKYLINFCKASVLSKTVNIKLANDVPLLVEFELNGGGHLQFYLAPKIGDDE
;
A
#
# COMPACT_ATOMS: atom_id res chain seq x y z
N MET A 1 9.55 0.68 -25.63
CA MET A 1 8.53 -0.35 -25.39
C MET A 1 8.65 -0.79 -23.94
N LEU A 2 7.51 -1.12 -23.32
CA LEU A 2 7.44 -1.80 -22.03
C LEU A 2 7.08 -3.28 -22.25
N GLU A 3 7.85 -4.18 -21.64
CA GLU A 3 7.50 -5.60 -21.47
C GLU A 3 7.92 -6.04 -20.07
N ALA A 4 6.95 -6.37 -19.22
CA ALA A 4 7.19 -6.74 -17.83
C ALA A 4 6.36 -7.96 -17.44
N THR A 5 7.01 -9.06 -17.05
CA THR A 5 6.34 -10.32 -16.69
C THR A 5 6.44 -10.60 -15.20
N LEU A 6 5.31 -10.69 -14.52
CA LEU A 6 5.20 -11.19 -13.15
C LEU A 6 4.98 -12.71 -13.16
N GLY A 7 5.69 -13.40 -12.27
CA GLY A 7 5.53 -14.85 -12.08
C GLY A 7 4.15 -15.24 -11.54
N GLN A 8 3.48 -14.33 -10.83
CA GLN A 8 2.14 -14.51 -10.28
C GLN A 8 1.30 -13.23 -10.50
N ALA A 9 0.23 -13.36 -11.27
CA ALA A 9 -0.73 -12.29 -11.54
C ALA A 9 -1.44 -11.82 -10.25
N ASP A 10 -1.58 -12.71 -9.26
CA ASP A 10 -2.19 -12.41 -7.97
C ASP A 10 -1.46 -11.29 -7.21
N THR A 11 -0.15 -11.12 -7.41
CA THR A 11 0.61 -10.04 -6.77
C THR A 11 0.09 -8.67 -7.21
N LEU A 12 -0.02 -8.44 -8.52
CA LEU A 12 -0.56 -7.17 -9.04
C LEU A 12 -2.04 -7.03 -8.69
N ARG A 13 -2.82 -8.12 -8.73
CA ARG A 13 -4.23 -8.11 -8.32
C ARG A 13 -4.41 -7.64 -6.89
N LYS A 14 -3.68 -8.22 -5.94
CA LYS A 14 -3.71 -7.85 -4.52
C LYS A 14 -3.28 -6.39 -4.31
N LEU A 15 -2.25 -5.96 -5.04
CA LEU A 15 -1.75 -4.59 -4.99
C LEU A 15 -2.83 -3.61 -5.44
N VAL A 16 -3.40 -3.81 -6.62
CA VAL A 16 -4.48 -2.98 -7.17
C VAL A 16 -5.72 -3.00 -6.27
N ASP A 17 -6.12 -4.18 -5.76
CA ASP A 17 -7.26 -4.31 -4.84
C ASP A 17 -7.03 -3.55 -3.52
N SER A 18 -5.78 -3.33 -3.11
CA SER A 18 -5.44 -2.59 -1.89
C SER A 18 -5.50 -1.06 -2.06
N ILE A 19 -5.36 -0.56 -3.30
CA ILE A 19 -5.29 0.89 -3.59
C ILE A 19 -6.56 1.45 -4.23
N LYS A 20 -7.37 0.63 -4.90
CA LYS A 20 -8.54 1.07 -5.71
C LYS A 20 -9.62 1.84 -4.93
N ASP A 21 -9.68 1.66 -3.61
CA ASP A 21 -10.66 2.32 -2.76
C ASP A 21 -10.17 3.70 -2.27
N LEU A 22 -8.89 3.99 -2.46
CA LEU A 22 -8.28 5.27 -2.19
C LEU A 22 -8.25 6.15 -3.45
N VAL A 23 -7.92 5.53 -4.60
CA VAL A 23 -7.71 6.21 -5.88
C VAL A 23 -8.45 5.46 -6.98
N GLN A 24 -9.15 6.19 -7.85
CA GLN A 24 -9.87 5.59 -8.98
C GLN A 24 -9.03 5.52 -10.26
N ASP A 25 -8.33 6.61 -10.56
CA ASP A 25 -7.53 6.82 -11.76
C ASP A 25 -6.12 7.24 -11.36
N CYS A 26 -5.10 6.62 -11.93
CA CYS A 26 -3.71 6.89 -11.59
C CYS A 26 -2.75 6.52 -12.74
N ASN A 27 -1.55 7.11 -12.72
CA ASN A 27 -0.48 6.73 -13.62
C ASN A 27 0.40 5.65 -12.99
N PHE A 28 0.72 4.64 -13.80
CA PHE A 28 1.80 3.71 -13.53
C PHE A 28 3.03 4.17 -14.31
N ASP A 29 4.01 4.71 -13.60
CA ASP A 29 5.25 5.22 -14.16
C ASP A 29 6.24 4.07 -14.32
N CYS A 30 6.53 3.73 -15.57
CA CYS A 30 7.45 2.66 -15.91
C CYS A 30 8.78 3.27 -16.37
N ASN A 31 9.88 2.82 -15.78
CA ASN A 31 11.25 3.21 -16.16
C ASN A 31 12.21 2.02 -16.01
N ASP A 32 13.51 2.23 -16.16
CA ASP A 32 14.51 1.16 -16.03
C ASP A 32 14.57 0.51 -14.63
N SER A 33 14.18 1.24 -13.60
CA SER A 33 14.24 0.83 -12.20
C SER A 33 13.02 0.01 -11.78
N GLY A 34 11.91 0.10 -12.52
CA GLY A 34 10.68 -0.65 -12.25
C GLY A 34 9.41 0.13 -12.58
N ILE A 35 8.33 -0.25 -11.90
CA ILE A 35 7.01 0.35 -12.06
C ILE A 35 6.65 1.04 -10.74
N ALA A 36 6.42 2.35 -10.80
CA ALA A 36 6.00 3.16 -9.68
C ALA A 36 4.58 3.70 -9.88
N LEU A 37 3.92 4.07 -8.78
CA LEU A 37 2.65 4.78 -8.79
C LEU A 37 2.66 5.74 -7.61
N GLN A 38 2.20 6.95 -7.86
CA GLN A 38 1.94 7.92 -6.80
C GLN A 38 0.59 8.59 -7.08
N ALA A 39 -0.27 8.65 -6.06
CA ALA A 39 -1.56 9.31 -6.17
C ALA A 39 -2.10 9.75 -4.81
N MET A 40 -2.83 10.87 -4.81
CA MET A 40 -3.61 11.34 -3.66
C MET A 40 -5.04 10.86 -3.73
N ASP A 41 -5.68 10.74 -2.57
CA ASP A 41 -7.12 10.56 -2.49
C ASP A 41 -7.88 11.85 -2.82
N ASN A 42 -9.19 11.73 -3.07
CA ASN A 42 -10.04 12.88 -3.44
C ASN A 42 -10.12 13.98 -2.35
N SER A 43 -9.79 13.65 -1.09
CA SER A 43 -9.78 14.64 0.00
C SER A 43 -8.41 15.30 0.20
N HIS A 44 -7.37 14.84 -0.49
CA HIS A 44 -5.98 15.27 -0.31
C HIS A 44 -5.45 15.07 1.13
N VAL A 45 -5.99 14.10 1.86
CA VAL A 45 -5.59 13.76 3.24
C VAL A 45 -4.68 12.53 3.25
N ALA A 46 -4.79 11.67 2.23
CA ALA A 46 -4.01 10.46 2.10
C ALA A 46 -3.31 10.36 0.74
N LEU A 47 -2.07 9.87 0.76
CA LEU A 47 -1.26 9.63 -0.42
C LEU A 47 -0.83 8.17 -0.45
N VAL A 48 -0.89 7.53 -1.61
CA VAL A 48 -0.30 6.23 -1.86
C VAL A 48 0.93 6.39 -2.73
N SER A 49 2.02 5.73 -2.33
CA SER A 49 3.23 5.58 -3.13
C SER A 49 3.55 4.09 -3.22
N MET A 50 3.72 3.61 -4.43
CA MET A 50 4.01 2.21 -4.73
C MET A 50 5.23 2.14 -5.63
N LEU A 51 6.11 1.19 -5.33
CA LEU A 51 7.25 0.85 -6.17
C LEU A 51 7.34 -0.67 -6.25
N MET A 52 7.27 -1.21 -7.46
CA MET A 52 7.73 -2.56 -7.79
C MET A 52 9.04 -2.44 -8.56
N LYS A 53 10.14 -2.95 -8.00
CA LYS A 53 11.43 -2.87 -8.68
C LYS A 53 11.48 -3.81 -9.89
N ALA A 54 12.36 -3.50 -10.84
CA ALA A 54 12.57 -4.31 -12.04
C ALA A 54 12.85 -5.80 -11.72
N GLU A 55 13.51 -6.10 -10.60
CA GLU A 55 13.80 -7.47 -10.16
C GLU A 55 12.57 -8.28 -9.76
N ALA A 56 11.43 -7.63 -9.49
CA ALA A 56 10.16 -8.30 -9.24
C ALA A 56 9.59 -8.97 -10.53
N PHE A 57 10.12 -8.60 -11.70
CA PHE A 57 9.66 -9.07 -13.00
C PHE A 57 10.73 -9.92 -13.70
N SER A 58 10.29 -10.87 -14.53
CA SER A 58 11.17 -11.74 -15.31
C SER A 58 10.46 -12.23 -16.59
N PRO A 59 10.74 -11.64 -17.77
CA PRO A 59 11.66 -10.52 -18.02
C PRO A 59 11.08 -9.14 -17.61
N TYR A 60 11.97 -8.15 -17.49
CA TYR A 60 11.64 -6.72 -17.40
C TYR A 60 12.40 -5.94 -18.48
N ARG A 61 11.68 -5.12 -19.25
CA ARG A 61 12.26 -4.22 -20.23
C ARG A 61 11.42 -2.95 -20.33
N CYS A 62 12.06 -1.80 -20.13
CA CYS A 62 11.44 -0.50 -20.33
C CYS A 62 12.45 0.39 -21.09
N ASP A 63 12.23 0.60 -22.39
CA ASP A 63 13.22 1.32 -23.22
C ASP A 63 13.24 2.83 -22.97
N ARG A 64 12.13 3.39 -22.47
CA ARG A 64 11.90 4.81 -22.20
C ARG A 64 10.93 4.95 -21.05
N ASN A 65 10.99 6.07 -20.35
CA ASN A 65 10.00 6.39 -19.32
C ASN A 65 8.61 6.50 -19.98
N ILE A 66 7.67 5.70 -19.52
CA ILE A 66 6.29 5.66 -20.02
C ILE A 66 5.36 5.78 -18.82
N ALA A 67 4.40 6.71 -18.88
CA ALA A 67 3.32 6.82 -17.91
C ALA A 67 2.08 6.13 -18.49
N LEU A 68 1.52 5.17 -17.74
CA LEU A 68 0.32 4.43 -18.14
C LEU A 68 -0.86 4.88 -17.28
N GLY A 69 -1.70 5.77 -17.81
CA GLY A 69 -2.90 6.23 -17.13
C GLY A 69 -4.00 5.18 -17.14
N LEU A 70 -4.34 4.67 -15.96
CA LEU A 70 -5.21 3.52 -15.78
C LEU A 70 -6.34 3.80 -14.79
N ASN A 71 -7.55 3.41 -15.20
CA ASN A 71 -8.68 3.28 -14.27
C ASN A 71 -8.56 1.97 -13.49
N LEU A 72 -8.32 2.08 -12.18
CA LEU A 72 -8.08 0.94 -11.30
C LEU A 72 -9.28 0.00 -11.17
N THR A 73 -10.49 0.52 -11.33
CA THR A 73 -11.72 -0.31 -11.35
C THR A 73 -11.73 -1.23 -12.57
N SER A 74 -11.34 -0.71 -13.74
CA SER A 74 -11.28 -1.46 -14.99
C SER A 74 -10.12 -2.46 -14.98
N LEU A 75 -8.95 -2.04 -14.51
CA LEU A 75 -7.79 -2.91 -14.31
C LEU A 75 -8.12 -4.09 -13.38
N THR A 76 -8.81 -3.82 -12.25
CA THR A 76 -9.26 -4.86 -11.31
C THR A 76 -10.15 -5.89 -11.99
N LYS A 77 -11.06 -5.48 -12.88
CA LYS A 77 -11.95 -6.41 -13.61
C LYS A 77 -11.16 -7.34 -14.51
N VAL A 78 -10.14 -6.83 -15.20
CA VAL A 78 -9.27 -7.63 -16.08
C VAL A 78 -8.41 -8.60 -15.25
N LEU A 79 -7.79 -8.12 -14.16
CA LEU A 79 -6.97 -8.95 -13.26
C LEU A 79 -7.75 -10.08 -12.57
N ARG A 80 -9.07 -9.94 -12.41
CA ARG A 80 -9.94 -11.00 -11.87
C ARG A 80 -10.15 -12.18 -12.83
N THR A 81 -9.82 -12.04 -14.11
CA THR A 81 -9.92 -13.13 -15.10
C THR A 81 -8.76 -14.12 -15.02
N ALA A 82 -7.71 -13.77 -14.28
CA ALA A 82 -6.51 -14.57 -14.06
C ALA A 82 -6.64 -15.50 -12.85
N GLY A 83 -6.15 -16.73 -13.00
CA GLY A 83 -5.85 -17.61 -11.89
C GLY A 83 -4.78 -17.02 -10.97
N ALA A 84 -4.72 -17.49 -9.71
CA ALA A 84 -3.75 -16.96 -8.75
C ALA A 84 -2.29 -17.25 -9.16
N ASP A 85 -2.06 -18.41 -9.79
CA ASP A 85 -0.75 -18.88 -10.24
C ASP A 85 -0.45 -18.55 -11.71
N ASP A 86 -1.34 -17.83 -12.40
CA ASP A 86 -1.12 -17.44 -13.79
C ASP A 86 0.02 -16.41 -13.85
N LYS A 87 0.88 -16.51 -14.86
CA LYS A 87 1.85 -15.47 -15.17
C LYS A 87 1.15 -14.30 -15.82
N LEU A 88 1.52 -13.07 -15.46
CA LEU A 88 1.01 -11.85 -16.08
C LEU A 88 2.15 -11.16 -16.82
N THR A 89 1.95 -10.87 -18.11
CA THR A 89 2.83 -10.00 -18.89
C THR A 89 2.10 -8.71 -19.24
N LEU A 90 2.72 -7.58 -18.90
CA LEU A 90 2.30 -6.24 -19.26
C LEU A 90 3.08 -5.79 -20.48
N LYS A 91 2.38 -5.35 -21.54
CA LYS A 91 3.01 -4.81 -22.75
C LYS A 91 2.41 -3.49 -23.17
N ALA A 92 3.27 -2.53 -23.48
CA ALA A 92 2.88 -1.25 -24.05
C ALA A 92 3.94 -0.75 -25.04
N ASP A 93 3.49 -0.14 -26.13
CA ASP A 93 4.38 0.52 -27.10
C ASP A 93 4.91 1.87 -26.56
N ASP A 94 5.76 2.56 -27.32
CA ASP A 94 6.37 3.83 -26.89
C ASP A 94 5.36 4.98 -26.73
N ALA A 95 4.29 4.98 -27.53
CA ALA A 95 3.17 5.91 -27.44
C ALA A 95 1.88 5.08 -27.38
N PRO A 96 1.58 4.47 -26.23
CA PRO A 96 0.53 3.47 -26.14
C PRO A 96 -0.85 4.13 -26.03
N ASP A 97 -1.81 3.68 -26.84
CA ASP A 97 -3.24 3.97 -26.64
C ASP A 97 -3.90 2.93 -25.70
N SER A 98 -3.23 1.79 -25.50
CA SER A 98 -3.69 0.68 -24.68
C SER A 98 -2.54 -0.07 -24.02
N LEU A 99 -2.81 -0.60 -22.83
CA LEU A 99 -1.98 -1.58 -22.13
C LEU A 99 -2.50 -2.98 -22.43
N ASN A 100 -1.65 -3.82 -22.99
CA ASN A 100 -1.94 -5.23 -23.21
C ASN A 100 -1.59 -6.05 -21.94
N LEU A 101 -2.55 -6.82 -21.44
CA LEU A 101 -2.40 -7.75 -20.33
C LEU A 101 -2.54 -9.18 -20.84
N ARG A 102 -1.43 -9.92 -20.81
CA ARG A 102 -1.38 -11.33 -21.20
C ARG A 102 -1.26 -12.21 -19.97
N PHE A 103 -2.22 -13.10 -19.77
CA PHE A 103 -2.25 -14.11 -18.73
C PHE A 103 -1.93 -15.49 -19.30
N GLU A 104 -0.96 -16.17 -18.71
CA GLU A 104 -0.56 -17.51 -19.12
C GLU A 104 -0.60 -18.46 -17.92
N SER A 105 -1.46 -19.46 -18.01
CA SER A 105 -1.59 -20.46 -16.95
C SER A 105 -0.47 -21.49 -17.04
N PRO A 106 0.24 -21.81 -15.95
CA PRO A 106 1.25 -22.87 -15.98
C PRO A 106 0.62 -24.28 -15.90
N GLN A 107 -0.57 -24.43 -15.31
CA GLN A 107 -1.25 -25.73 -15.17
C GLN A 107 -2.13 -26.07 -16.37
N SER A 108 -2.60 -25.06 -17.11
CA SER A 108 -3.43 -25.24 -18.30
C SER A 108 -2.80 -24.51 -19.48
N GLN A 109 -2.92 -25.00 -20.71
CA GLN A 109 -2.46 -24.26 -21.89
C GLN A 109 -3.38 -23.06 -22.23
N ARG A 110 -4.01 -22.45 -21.22
CA ARG A 110 -4.89 -21.31 -21.37
C ARG A 110 -4.04 -20.05 -21.49
N LEU A 111 -4.27 -19.33 -22.59
CA LEU A 111 -3.77 -17.99 -22.81
C LEU A 111 -4.95 -17.01 -22.86
N GLY A 112 -4.90 -15.98 -22.04
CA GLY A 112 -5.84 -14.86 -22.06
C GLY A 112 -5.11 -13.58 -22.41
N GLU A 113 -5.65 -12.78 -23.33
CA GLU A 113 -5.05 -11.51 -23.75
C GLU A 113 -6.14 -10.44 -23.74
N TYR A 114 -5.85 -9.31 -23.12
CA TYR A 114 -6.80 -8.24 -22.89
C TYR A 114 -6.14 -6.89 -23.10
N ASP A 115 -6.71 -6.06 -23.96
CA ASP A 115 -6.25 -4.69 -24.18
C ASP A 115 -7.11 -3.72 -23.36
N LEU A 116 -6.46 -3.00 -22.46
CA LEU A 116 -7.08 -1.98 -21.62
C LEU A 116 -6.71 -0.60 -22.15
N LYS A 117 -7.71 0.22 -22.50
CA LYS A 117 -7.47 1.59 -22.97
C LYS A 117 -6.81 2.43 -21.89
N LEU A 118 -5.81 3.19 -22.30
CA LEU A 118 -5.16 4.17 -21.44
C LEU A 118 -5.93 5.48 -21.44
N MET A 119 -5.70 6.29 -20.41
CA MET A 119 -6.25 7.62 -20.27
C MET A 119 -5.11 8.62 -20.10
N ASP A 120 -5.30 9.84 -20.58
CA ASP A 120 -4.43 10.95 -20.24
C ASP A 120 -4.79 11.45 -18.85
N ILE A 121 -3.90 11.21 -17.88
CA ILE A 121 -4.05 11.67 -16.50
C ILE A 121 -2.92 12.65 -16.22
N ASP A 122 -3.28 13.89 -15.90
CA ASP A 122 -2.32 14.90 -15.49
C ASP A 122 -1.63 14.47 -14.20
N GLN A 123 -0.31 14.51 -14.22
CA GLN A 123 0.52 13.97 -13.16
C GLN A 123 1.12 15.10 -12.32
N GLU A 124 0.66 15.23 -11.09
CA GLU A 124 1.36 16.01 -10.07
C GLU A 124 2.24 15.05 -9.25
N HIS A 125 3.51 14.95 -9.64
CA HIS A 125 4.50 14.26 -8.81
C HIS A 125 4.77 15.09 -7.56
N LEU A 126 4.47 14.50 -6.40
CA LEU A 126 4.80 15.06 -5.12
C LEU A 126 6.16 14.53 -4.67
N GLY A 127 7.11 15.43 -4.48
CA GLY A 127 8.37 15.09 -3.82
C GLY A 127 8.09 14.66 -2.38
N ILE A 128 8.32 13.39 -2.06
CA ILE A 128 8.26 12.90 -0.68
C ILE A 128 9.61 13.25 -0.04
N PRO A 129 9.65 14.17 0.94
CA PRO A 129 10.90 14.51 1.61
C PRO A 129 11.38 13.37 2.50
N GLU A 130 12.70 13.22 2.62
CA GLU A 130 13.27 12.40 3.69
C GLU A 130 12.85 12.98 5.03
N THR A 131 12.17 12.17 5.85
CA THR A 131 11.58 12.60 7.11
C THR A 131 12.17 11.79 8.24
N ASP A 132 12.66 12.48 9.26
CA ASP A 132 13.09 11.85 10.51
C ASP A 132 11.85 11.55 11.37
N TYR A 133 11.55 10.28 11.54
CA TYR A 133 10.41 9.82 12.34
C TYR A 133 10.79 9.67 13.80
N ALA A 134 9.91 10.13 14.69
CA ALA A 134 10.07 10.03 16.15
C ALA A 134 9.90 8.60 16.65
N ALA A 135 9.02 7.82 16.00
CA ALA A 135 8.78 6.41 16.30
C ALA A 135 8.67 5.59 15.01
N GLU A 136 9.29 4.41 14.99
CA GLU A 136 9.13 3.38 13.96
C GLU A 136 8.73 2.07 14.64
N ILE A 137 7.55 1.57 14.27
CA ILE A 137 6.94 0.37 14.84
C ILE A 137 6.79 -0.66 13.74
N SER A 138 7.35 -1.83 13.94
CA SER A 138 7.19 -2.97 13.03
C SER A 138 6.45 -4.09 13.74
N MET A 139 5.32 -4.54 13.15
CA MET A 139 4.43 -5.52 13.76
C MET A 139 3.70 -6.37 12.70
N SER A 140 2.99 -7.40 13.14
CA SER A 140 2.14 -8.21 12.25
C SER A 140 1.07 -7.35 11.54
N SER A 141 1.03 -7.41 10.21
CA SER A 141 0.01 -6.72 9.40
C SER A 141 -1.40 -7.20 9.73
N SER A 142 -1.54 -8.50 10.06
CA SER A 142 -2.81 -9.10 10.46
C SER A 142 -3.32 -8.57 11.81
N GLU A 143 -2.42 -8.33 12.77
CA GLU A 143 -2.77 -7.76 14.07
C GLU A 143 -3.12 -6.27 13.92
N PHE A 144 -2.36 -5.51 13.13
CA PHE A 144 -2.67 -4.11 12.85
C PHE A 144 -4.06 -3.97 12.19
N LYS A 145 -4.36 -4.80 11.19
CA LYS A 145 -5.68 -4.87 10.57
C LYS A 145 -6.79 -5.15 11.57
N ARG A 146 -6.56 -6.10 12.48
CA ARG A 146 -7.53 -6.45 13.53
C ARG A 146 -7.78 -5.24 14.44
N ILE A 147 -6.73 -4.60 14.94
CA ILE A 147 -6.83 -3.41 15.80
C ILE A 147 -7.63 -2.31 15.11
N CYS A 148 -7.31 -1.97 13.86
CA CYS A 148 -8.05 -0.93 13.12
C CYS A 148 -9.53 -1.30 12.90
N THR A 149 -9.83 -2.58 12.65
CA THR A 149 -11.22 -3.04 12.43
C THR A 149 -12.02 -3.02 13.73
N ASP A 150 -11.43 -3.53 14.82
CA ASP A 150 -12.06 -3.61 16.14
C ASP A 150 -12.35 -2.20 16.69
N LEU A 151 -11.37 -1.29 16.61
CA LEU A 151 -11.55 0.11 17.04
C LEU A 151 -12.47 0.90 16.10
N GLY A 152 -12.47 0.58 14.81
CA GLY A 152 -13.35 1.18 13.80
C GLY A 152 -14.83 0.89 13.99
N ALA A 153 -15.17 -0.18 14.71
CA ALA A 153 -16.54 -0.47 15.11
C ALA A 153 -17.03 0.46 16.25
N MET A 154 -16.11 1.14 16.94
CA MET A 154 -16.41 1.96 18.13
C MET A 154 -16.28 3.47 17.88
N SER A 155 -15.35 3.89 17.03
CA SER A 155 -15.09 5.30 16.74
C SER A 155 -14.58 5.49 15.31
N GLU A 156 -14.69 6.71 14.80
CA GLU A 156 -14.11 7.10 13.51
C GLU A 156 -12.63 7.48 13.61
N SER A 157 -12.10 7.65 14.82
CA SER A 157 -10.74 8.11 15.07
C SER A 157 -10.00 7.18 16.03
N VAL A 158 -8.69 7.05 15.82
CA VAL A 158 -7.78 6.36 16.74
C VAL A 158 -6.62 7.27 17.09
N THR A 159 -6.32 7.36 18.38
CA THR A 159 -5.10 7.96 18.90
C THR A 159 -4.05 6.88 19.02
N ILE A 160 -2.92 7.07 18.33
CA ILE A 160 -1.74 6.20 18.40
C ILE A 160 -0.72 6.90 19.29
N ASP A 161 -0.42 6.28 20.42
CA ASP A 161 0.56 6.71 21.41
C ASP A 161 1.75 5.76 21.36
N ALA A 162 2.87 6.24 20.81
CA ALA A 162 4.13 5.52 20.80
C ALA A 162 5.02 6.04 21.94
N SER A 163 5.30 5.15 22.88
CA SER A 163 6.13 5.40 24.05
C SER A 163 7.15 4.27 24.22
N LYS A 164 8.12 4.47 25.12
CA LYS A 164 9.37 3.70 25.25
C LYS A 164 9.35 2.28 24.66
N ASP A 165 8.61 1.37 25.32
CA ASP A 165 8.53 -0.05 24.92
C ASP A 165 7.09 -0.45 24.60
N THR A 166 6.21 0.51 24.28
CA THR A 166 4.78 0.27 24.13
C THR A 166 4.16 1.20 23.09
N VAL A 167 3.44 0.61 22.15
CA VAL A 167 2.48 1.32 21.29
C VAL A 167 1.07 1.06 21.80
N LYS A 168 0.28 2.13 21.92
CA LYS A 168 -1.10 2.08 22.39
C LYS A 168 -2.03 2.73 21.36
N PHE A 169 -3.07 1.99 20.98
CA PHE A 169 -4.14 2.42 20.11
C PHE A 169 -5.39 2.66 20.97
N THR A 170 -5.86 3.91 21.03
CA THR A 170 -7.01 4.29 21.85
C THR A 170 -8.08 4.92 20.97
N CYS A 171 -9.35 4.59 21.21
CA CYS A 171 -10.47 5.27 20.58
C CYS A 171 -11.55 5.60 21.60
N SER A 172 -12.31 6.66 21.33
CA SER A 172 -13.49 7.07 22.10
C SER A 172 -14.59 7.43 21.11
N GLY A 173 -15.78 6.87 21.30
CA GLY A 173 -16.95 7.14 20.47
C GLY A 173 -18.24 7.00 21.29
N ASP A 174 -19.38 7.12 20.61
CA ASP A 174 -20.69 7.23 21.26
C ASP A 174 -21.08 5.99 22.07
N ILE A 175 -20.64 4.81 21.61
CA ILE A 175 -20.97 3.53 22.25
C ILE A 175 -20.00 3.17 23.38
N GLY A 176 -18.87 3.87 23.51
CA GLY A 176 -17.84 3.60 24.52
C GLY A 176 -16.42 3.93 24.06
N SER A 177 -15.45 3.49 24.85
CA SER A 177 -14.01 3.63 24.56
C SER A 177 -13.32 2.29 24.45
N GLY A 178 -12.29 2.22 23.61
CA GLY A 178 -11.47 1.03 23.36
C GLY A 178 -9.99 1.36 23.48
N SER A 179 -9.19 0.39 23.95
CA SER A 179 -7.74 0.54 24.04
C SER A 179 -7.06 -0.80 23.81
N VAL A 180 -6.10 -0.82 22.89
CA VAL A 180 -5.21 -1.96 22.65
C VAL A 180 -3.77 -1.49 22.86
N SER A 181 -2.98 -2.26 23.62
CA SER A 181 -1.57 -1.94 23.88
C SER A 181 -0.70 -3.12 23.50
N LEU A 182 0.32 -2.86 22.69
CA LEU A 182 1.33 -3.84 22.31
C LEU A 182 2.66 -3.40 22.91
N ARG A 183 3.35 -4.34 23.54
CA ARG A 183 4.69 -4.12 24.07
C ARG A 183 5.71 -4.69 23.12
N GLN A 184 6.87 -4.03 23.04
CA GLN A 184 8.00 -4.56 22.32
C GLN A 184 8.33 -5.96 22.85
N ASN A 185 8.48 -6.91 21.94
CA ASN A 185 8.75 -8.29 22.28
C ASN A 185 9.56 -8.97 21.17
N THR A 186 10.15 -10.11 21.51
CA THR A 186 10.79 -11.01 20.55
C THR A 186 10.50 -12.42 21.03
N SER A 187 9.73 -13.17 20.27
CA SER A 187 9.24 -14.49 20.62
C SER A 187 9.84 -15.52 19.67
N PRO A 188 10.88 -16.28 20.08
CA PRO A 188 11.49 -17.30 19.24
C PRO A 188 10.51 -18.37 18.77
N ASP A 189 9.48 -18.64 19.57
CA ASP A 189 8.47 -19.66 19.29
C ASP A 189 7.35 -19.17 18.37
N LYS A 190 7.14 -17.84 18.28
CA LYS A 190 6.05 -17.20 17.52
C LYS A 190 6.52 -15.86 16.92
N PRO A 191 7.47 -15.89 15.96
CA PRO A 191 8.01 -14.68 15.35
C PRO A 191 6.93 -13.83 14.65
N GLU A 192 5.80 -14.43 14.27
CA GLU A 192 4.64 -13.72 13.70
C GLU A 192 3.93 -12.77 14.68
N THR A 193 4.26 -12.85 15.98
CA THR A 193 3.73 -11.97 17.03
C THR A 193 4.73 -10.91 17.49
N ASP A 194 5.89 -10.85 16.85
CA ASP A 194 6.95 -9.93 17.21
C ASP A 194 6.54 -8.47 16.94
N VAL A 195 6.89 -7.61 17.89
CA VAL A 195 6.71 -6.17 17.82
C VAL A 195 8.04 -5.51 18.11
N SER A 196 8.57 -4.80 17.11
CA SER A 196 9.77 -3.98 17.23
C SER A 196 9.37 -2.51 17.32
N ILE A 197 9.94 -1.79 18.28
CA ILE A 197 9.71 -0.35 18.47
C ILE A 197 11.07 0.33 18.53
N SER A 198 11.31 1.23 17.59
CA SER A 198 12.44 2.16 17.60
C SER A 198 11.90 3.54 17.94
N LEU A 199 12.24 4.05 19.13
CA LEU A 199 11.75 5.34 19.62
C LEU A 199 12.91 6.32 19.77
N ILE A 200 12.80 7.46 19.08
CA ILE A 200 13.64 8.64 19.28
C ILE A 200 12.97 9.54 20.33
N ASP A 201 11.69 9.87 20.10
CA ASP A 201 10.87 10.70 20.99
C ASP A 201 9.43 10.15 21.08
N SER A 202 8.79 10.33 22.24
CA SER A 202 7.38 9.96 22.40
C SER A 202 6.49 10.78 21.48
N VAL A 203 5.52 10.14 20.85
CA VAL A 203 4.61 10.79 19.89
C VAL A 203 3.19 10.27 20.07
N VAL A 204 2.23 11.19 20.10
CA VAL A 204 0.80 10.90 20.27
C VAL A 204 0.03 11.66 19.21
N LEU A 205 -0.55 10.94 18.26
CA LEU A 205 -1.27 11.52 17.12
C LEU A 205 -2.58 10.80 16.89
N THR A 206 -3.57 11.54 16.40
CA THR A 206 -4.91 11.00 16.10
C THR A 206 -5.11 10.88 14.60
N PHE A 207 -5.67 9.77 14.14
CA PHE A 207 -5.89 9.48 12.71
C PHE A 207 -7.30 8.97 12.46
N SER A 208 -7.76 9.10 11.21
CA SER A 208 -9.04 8.52 10.78
C SER A 208 -8.93 7.01 10.59
N LEU A 209 -9.74 6.26 11.33
CA LEU A 209 -9.81 4.80 11.21
C LEU A 209 -10.32 4.35 9.84
N LYS A 210 -11.16 5.15 9.17
CA LYS A 210 -11.63 4.87 7.80
C LYS A 210 -10.47 4.67 6.82
N TYR A 211 -9.45 5.54 6.88
CA TYR A 211 -8.27 5.43 6.02
C TYR A 211 -7.37 4.26 6.43
N LEU A 212 -7.12 4.09 7.72
CA LEU A 212 -6.30 2.98 8.22
C LEU A 212 -6.89 1.61 7.85
N ILE A 213 -8.21 1.44 7.96
CA ILE A 213 -8.91 0.21 7.54
C ILE A 213 -8.73 -0.03 6.03
N ASN A 214 -8.74 1.03 5.21
CA ASN A 214 -8.45 0.91 3.79
C ASN A 214 -7.00 0.46 3.54
N PHE A 215 -6.02 1.07 4.22
CA PHE A 215 -4.61 0.68 4.09
C PHE A 215 -4.37 -0.77 4.52
N CYS A 216 -5.08 -1.24 5.55
CA CYS A 216 -5.01 -2.62 6.02
C CYS A 216 -5.45 -3.67 4.98
N LYS A 217 -6.04 -3.29 3.85
CA LYS A 217 -6.27 -4.20 2.71
C LYS A 217 -4.95 -4.74 2.15
N ALA A 218 -3.86 -3.98 2.26
CA ALA A 218 -2.51 -4.37 1.87
C ALA A 218 -1.88 -5.46 2.76
N SER A 219 -2.51 -5.86 3.87
CA SER A 219 -2.01 -6.95 4.75
C SER A 219 -1.87 -8.30 4.04
N VAL A 220 -2.46 -8.47 2.86
CA VAL A 220 -2.29 -9.67 2.02
C VAL A 220 -0.99 -9.68 1.21
N LEU A 221 -0.28 -8.54 1.14
CA LEU A 221 0.98 -8.36 0.40
C LEU A 221 2.19 -8.66 1.27
N SER A 222 2.13 -8.24 2.55
CA SER A 222 3.20 -8.45 3.53
C SER A 222 2.65 -8.96 4.86
N LYS A 223 3.41 -9.84 5.52
CA LYS A 223 3.11 -10.33 6.87
C LYS A 223 3.39 -9.27 7.95
N THR A 224 4.24 -8.29 7.64
CA THR A 224 4.69 -7.24 8.54
C THR A 224 4.29 -5.89 7.98
N VAL A 225 3.87 -4.97 8.85
CA VAL A 225 3.63 -3.57 8.54
C VAL A 225 4.59 -2.71 9.35
N ASN A 226 5.18 -1.69 8.71
CA ASN A 226 5.98 -0.67 9.37
C ASN A 226 5.15 0.60 9.50
N ILE A 227 5.06 1.15 10.71
CA ILE A 227 4.29 2.34 11.04
C ILE A 227 5.27 3.39 11.56
N LYS A 228 5.39 4.52 10.88
CA LYS A 228 6.31 5.59 11.26
C LYS A 228 5.55 6.87 11.60
N LEU A 229 5.83 7.42 12.78
CA LEU A 229 5.14 8.58 13.35
C LEU A 229 6.14 9.68 13.71
N ALA A 230 5.77 10.92 13.43
CA ALA A 230 6.42 12.13 13.95
C ALA A 230 5.40 13.26 13.99
N ASN A 231 5.60 14.24 14.87
CA ASN A 231 4.76 15.43 14.91
C ASN A 231 4.92 16.24 13.61
N ASP A 232 3.86 16.95 13.22
CA ASP A 232 3.83 17.84 12.05
C ASP A 232 4.10 17.19 10.68
N VAL A 233 4.13 15.85 10.62
CA VAL A 233 4.29 15.09 9.39
C VAL A 233 3.22 13.98 9.28
N PRO A 234 2.86 13.55 8.05
CA PRO A 234 1.94 12.44 7.87
C PRO A 234 2.46 11.14 8.48
N LEU A 235 1.55 10.34 9.01
CA LEU A 235 1.80 8.93 9.35
C LEU A 235 2.21 8.17 8.09
N LEU A 236 3.28 7.40 8.17
CA LEU A 236 3.65 6.46 7.11
C LEU A 236 3.31 5.03 7.54
N VAL A 237 2.47 4.35 6.74
CA VAL A 237 2.16 2.92 6.85
C VAL A 237 2.74 2.20 5.64
N GLU A 238 3.73 1.35 5.84
CA GLU A 238 4.49 0.70 4.78
C GLU A 238 4.35 -0.82 4.82
N PHE A 239 4.15 -1.40 3.64
CA PHE A 239 4.18 -2.84 3.39
C PHE A 239 5.27 -3.13 2.36
N GLU A 240 6.27 -3.92 2.73
CA GLU A 240 7.29 -4.38 1.79
C GLU A 240 6.72 -5.38 0.78
N LEU A 241 7.15 -5.29 -0.48
CA LEU A 241 6.70 -6.21 -1.53
C LEU A 241 7.71 -7.33 -1.74
N ASN A 242 7.20 -8.55 -1.93
CA ASN A 242 8.02 -9.69 -2.35
C ASN A 242 8.66 -9.40 -3.72
N GLY A 243 9.97 -9.61 -3.85
CA GLY A 243 10.72 -9.27 -5.07
C GLY A 243 11.27 -7.84 -5.11
N GLY A 244 11.05 -7.07 -4.04
CA GLY A 244 11.64 -5.75 -3.86
C GLY A 244 10.69 -4.60 -4.20
N GLY A 245 10.82 -3.52 -3.43
CA GLY A 245 9.92 -2.37 -3.49
C GLY A 245 8.97 -2.32 -2.30
N HIS A 246 7.98 -1.45 -2.36
CA HIS A 246 7.10 -1.15 -1.23
C HIS A 246 5.73 -0.65 -1.70
N LEU A 247 4.76 -0.73 -0.80
CA LEU A 247 3.51 0.00 -0.84
C LEU A 247 3.41 0.84 0.43
N GLN A 248 3.51 2.16 0.26
CA GLN A 248 3.52 3.16 1.31
C GLN A 248 2.23 3.98 1.25
N PHE A 249 1.63 4.18 2.41
CA PHE A 249 0.49 5.06 2.60
C PHE A 249 0.87 6.17 3.57
N TYR A 250 0.62 7.41 3.17
CA TYR A 250 0.80 8.59 3.98
C TYR A 250 -0.58 9.10 4.40
N LEU A 251 -0.75 9.44 5.67
CA LEU A 251 -2.02 9.93 6.20
C LEU A 251 -1.79 11.12 7.12
N ALA A 252 -2.40 12.26 6.78
CA ALA A 252 -2.33 13.43 7.64
C ALA A 252 -3.03 13.15 8.99
N PRO A 253 -2.44 13.60 10.12
CA PRO A 253 -3.10 13.52 11.42
C PRO A 253 -4.35 14.39 11.45
N LYS A 254 -5.33 13.97 12.24
CA LYS A 254 -6.42 14.87 12.66
C LYS A 254 -5.82 15.90 13.61
N ILE A 255 -5.97 17.16 13.26
CA ILE A 255 -5.72 18.27 14.18
C ILE A 255 -6.80 18.17 15.26
N GLY A 256 -6.40 18.09 16.53
CA GLY A 256 -7.36 18.17 17.64
C GLY A 256 -7.98 19.56 17.67
N ASP A 257 -9.24 19.67 18.10
CA ASP A 257 -9.92 20.95 18.38
C ASP A 257 -9.33 21.65 19.63
N ASP A 258 -8.02 21.56 19.85
CA ASP A 258 -7.33 22.29 20.92
C ASP A 258 -6.90 23.67 20.39
N GLU A 259 -7.91 24.50 20.09
CA GLU A 259 -7.88 25.97 20.23
C GLU A 259 -9.07 26.45 21.10
#